data_AF-A0A9W8DPI1-F1
#
_entry.id   AF-A0A9W8DPI1-F1
#
_cell.length_a   1.000
_cell.length_b   1.000
_cell.length_c   1.000
_cell.angle_alpha   90.00
_cell.angle_beta   90.00
_cell.angle_gamma   90.00
#
_symmetry.space_group_name_H-M   'P 1'
#
loop_
_entity.id
_entity.type
_entity.pdbx_description
1 polymer ?
#
loop_
_entity_poly.entity_id
_entity_poly.type
_entity_poly.pdbx_seq_one_letter_code
_entity_poly.pdbx_strand_id
1 'polypeptide(L)'
;MNPAILSTFVPRTLGHAFPAGEAAILWINCEVSGYEAKKDHLLEIAAVATDSELNIIAKGPSIVIDQNKRILDFMDRYFQKIHRRSGLTPAVLDSLTTQREAETKILSFVQRHFPVPQQGTLAGSSVFRDLQFISHHMPKLAGHLSEEII
;
A
#
# COMPACT_ATOMS: atom_id res chain seq x y z
N MET A 1 -18.39 45.08 14.66
CA MET A 1 -17.00 44.77 14.26
C MET A 1 -16.42 43.87 15.35
N ASN A 2 -16.17 42.60 15.02
CA ASN A 2 -15.72 41.58 15.97
C ASN A 2 -14.19 41.42 15.85
N PRO A 3 -13.39 41.59 16.93
CA PRO A 3 -11.98 41.26 16.89
C PRO A 3 -11.66 39.96 17.65
N ALA A 4 -10.77 39.19 17.02
CA ALA A 4 -9.84 38.23 17.62
C ALA A 4 -10.40 36.84 18.02
N ILE A 5 -10.38 35.95 17.02
CA ILE A 5 -10.08 34.52 17.22
C ILE A 5 -8.59 34.43 17.61
N LEU A 6 -8.31 34.09 18.86
CA LEU A 6 -6.98 33.63 19.28
C LEU A 6 -6.87 32.15 18.89
N SER A 7 -6.18 31.91 17.77
CA SER A 7 -5.71 30.59 17.36
C SER A 7 -4.62 30.13 18.33
N THR A 8 -4.98 29.26 19.28
CA THR A 8 -4.01 28.48 20.05
C THR A 8 -3.42 27.40 19.16
N PHE A 9 -2.18 27.62 18.73
CA PHE A 9 -1.34 26.60 18.15
C PHE A 9 -1.00 25.57 19.23
N VAL A 10 -1.66 24.41 19.18
CA VAL A 10 -1.31 23.26 20.02
C VAL A 10 -0.37 22.36 19.20
N PRO A 11 0.86 22.09 19.65
CA PRO A 11 1.73 21.15 18.96
C PRO A 11 1.14 19.74 19.10
N ARG A 12 0.67 19.14 17.99
CA ARG A 12 0.22 17.74 17.98
C ARG A 12 1.43 16.83 18.20
N THR A 13 1.56 16.31 19.42
CA THR A 13 2.47 15.21 19.74
C THR A 13 1.97 13.91 19.11
N LEU A 14 2.91 13.09 18.61
CA LEU A 14 2.66 11.76 18.07
C LEU A 14 1.89 10.91 19.09
N GLY A 15 0.70 10.42 18.71
CA GLY A 15 0.01 9.40 19.51
C GLY A 15 -1.51 9.35 19.42
N HIS A 16 -2.18 10.20 18.64
CA HIS A 16 -3.63 10.14 18.48
C HIS A 16 -4.00 9.41 17.20
N ALA A 17 -4.79 8.34 17.32
CA ALA A 17 -5.49 7.75 16.20
C ALA A 17 -6.37 8.85 15.57
N PHE A 18 -6.08 9.18 14.31
CA PHE A 18 -6.82 10.18 13.57
C PHE A 18 -8.27 9.71 13.37
N PRO A 19 -9.27 10.58 13.55
CA PRO A 19 -10.66 10.22 13.32
C PRO A 19 -10.85 9.78 11.86
N ALA A 20 -11.67 8.75 11.65
CA ALA A 20 -12.10 8.35 10.31
C ALA A 20 -12.74 9.56 9.61
N GLY A 21 -12.20 9.97 8.46
CA GLY A 21 -12.66 11.14 7.70
C GLY A 21 -11.59 12.20 7.39
N GLU A 22 -10.39 12.14 7.99
CA GLU A 22 -9.27 13.04 7.61
C GLU A 22 -8.42 12.49 6.45
N ALA A 23 -8.41 11.17 6.22
CA ALA A 23 -7.67 10.56 5.12
C ALA A 23 -8.41 10.77 3.79
N ALA A 24 -7.71 11.32 2.81
CA ALA A 24 -8.23 11.59 1.47
C ALA A 24 -7.53 10.73 0.40
N ILE A 25 -6.24 10.45 0.58
CA ILE A 25 -5.41 9.77 -0.42
C ILE A 25 -4.81 8.50 0.17
N LEU A 26 -4.97 7.39 -0.55
CA LEU A 26 -4.35 6.12 -0.26
C LEU A 26 -3.19 5.88 -1.23
N TRP A 27 -1.98 5.84 -0.69
CA TRP A 27 -0.77 5.46 -1.40
C TRP A 27 -0.60 3.96 -1.28
N ILE A 28 -0.46 3.28 -2.41
CA ILE A 28 -0.23 1.84 -2.45
C ILE A 28 0.89 1.53 -3.44
N ASN A 29 1.78 0.63 -3.07
CA ASN A 29 2.90 0.22 -3.90
C ASN A 29 3.08 -1.29 -3.79
N CYS A 30 3.28 -1.95 -4.94
CA CYS A 30 3.61 -3.37 -5.00
C CYS A 30 5.01 -3.57 -5.58
N GLU A 31 5.78 -4.46 -4.98
CA GLU A 31 6.94 -5.05 -5.64
C GLU A 31 6.55 -6.38 -6.25
N VAL A 32 7.02 -6.64 -7.47
CA VAL A 32 6.53 -7.74 -8.30
C VAL A 32 7.68 -8.50 -8.94
N SER A 33 7.44 -9.75 -9.33
CA SER A 33 8.43 -10.61 -9.99
C SER A 33 8.65 -10.27 -11.47
N GLY A 34 7.74 -9.50 -12.06
CA GLY A 34 7.73 -9.15 -13.48
C GLY A 34 6.67 -8.11 -13.82
N TYR A 35 6.22 -8.03 -15.07
CA TYR A 35 5.32 -6.98 -15.54
C TYR A 35 3.89 -7.44 -15.83
N GLU A 36 3.62 -8.74 -15.91
CA GLU A 36 2.33 -9.32 -16.30
C GLU A 36 1.64 -9.99 -15.10
N ALA A 37 0.63 -9.34 -14.51
CA ALA A 37 -0.08 -9.86 -13.32
C ALA A 37 -0.62 -11.30 -13.46
N LYS A 38 -0.94 -11.77 -14.67
CA LYS A 38 -1.44 -13.15 -14.88
C LYS A 38 -0.34 -14.22 -14.83
N LYS A 39 0.92 -13.82 -14.93
CA LYS A 39 2.09 -14.72 -15.00
C LYS A 39 3.04 -14.51 -13.83
N ASP A 40 3.16 -13.26 -13.40
CA ASP A 40 4.06 -12.80 -12.35
C ASP A 40 3.37 -12.78 -10.99
N HIS A 41 4.16 -12.51 -9.95
CA HIS A 41 3.76 -12.64 -8.56
C HIS A 41 4.01 -11.36 -7.78
N LEU A 42 3.16 -11.09 -6.78
CA LEU A 42 3.41 -10.09 -5.75
C LEU A 42 4.51 -10.58 -4.79
N LEU A 43 5.51 -9.72 -4.56
CA LEU A 43 6.64 -9.95 -3.66
C LEU A 43 6.54 -9.10 -2.39
N GLU A 44 6.06 -7.87 -2.50
CA GLU A 44 5.80 -6.99 -1.37
C GLU A 44 4.59 -6.10 -1.67
N ILE A 45 3.86 -5.70 -0.63
CA ILE A 45 2.83 -4.67 -0.70
C ILE A 45 2.93 -3.73 0.50
N ALA A 46 2.81 -2.43 0.25
CA ALA A 46 2.82 -1.41 1.28
C ALA A 46 1.71 -0.38 1.05
N ALA A 47 1.21 0.21 2.14
CA ALA A 47 0.17 1.24 2.09
C ALA A 47 0.45 2.41 3.05
N VAL A 48 0.08 3.62 2.66
CA VAL A 48 0.12 4.84 3.48
C VAL A 48 -1.13 5.67 3.22
N ALA A 49 -1.71 6.25 4.27
CA ALA A 49 -2.84 7.17 4.16
C ALA A 49 -2.38 8.60 4.44
N THR A 50 -2.76 9.55 3.58
CA THR A 50 -2.52 10.98 3.77
C THR A 50 -3.81 11.79 3.68
N ASP A 51 -3.78 13.01 4.18
CA ASP A 51 -4.78 14.02 3.85
C ASP A 51 -4.53 14.58 2.43
N SER A 52 -5.34 15.55 2.01
CA SER A 52 -5.23 16.22 0.70
C SER A 52 -4.01 17.14 0.58
N GLU A 53 -3.37 17.48 1.69
CA GLU A 53 -2.15 18.31 1.73
C GLU A 53 -0.88 17.44 1.83
N LEU A 54 -1.01 16.12 1.65
CA LEU A 54 0.07 15.13 1.71
C LEU A 54 0.67 14.92 3.10
N ASN A 55 -0.01 15.35 4.16
CA ASN A 55 0.41 15.04 5.52
C ASN A 55 0.07 13.57 5.82
N ILE A 56 1.03 12.83 6.37
CA ILE A 56 0.84 11.42 6.73
C ILE A 56 -0.15 11.31 7.90
N ILE A 57 -1.30 10.72 7.63
CA ILE A 57 -2.32 10.38 8.63
C ILE A 57 -1.97 9.03 9.25
N ALA A 58 -1.61 8.04 8.44
CA ALA A 58 -1.22 6.73 8.95
C ALA A 58 -0.26 6.00 8.02
N LYS A 59 0.73 5.34 8.62
CA LYS A 59 1.58 4.37 7.92
C LYS A 59 0.96 2.99 8.07
N GLY A 60 0.58 2.40 6.95
CA GLY A 60 0.12 1.02 6.90
C GLY A 60 1.28 0.03 6.98
N PRO A 61 0.98 -1.27 6.95
CA PRO A 61 2.02 -2.29 6.96
C PRO A 61 2.74 -2.34 5.62
N SER A 62 4.06 -2.62 5.67
CA SER A 62 4.87 -3.09 4.54
C SER A 62 5.04 -4.59 4.71
N ILE A 63 4.56 -5.37 3.77
CA ILE A 63 4.44 -6.82 3.91
C ILE A 63 5.15 -7.51 2.76
N VAL A 64 6.26 -8.16 3.08
CA VAL A 64 6.92 -9.09 2.17
C VAL A 64 6.16 -10.41 2.15
N ILE A 65 5.85 -10.90 0.97
CA ILE A 65 5.00 -12.07 0.73
C ILE A 65 5.91 -13.26 0.41
N ASP A 66 5.68 -14.38 1.07
CA ASP A 66 6.36 -15.64 0.78
C ASP A 66 6.15 -16.05 -0.68
N GLN A 67 7.23 -16.41 -1.36
CA GLN A 67 7.21 -16.97 -2.69
C GLN A 67 8.23 -18.09 -2.83
N ASN A 68 7.89 -19.10 -3.63
CA ASN A 68 8.82 -20.18 -3.90
C ASN A 68 10.10 -19.66 -4.56
N LYS A 69 11.26 -20.14 -4.11
CA LYS A 69 12.56 -19.80 -4.70
C LYS A 69 12.58 -19.92 -6.23
N ARG A 70 11.87 -20.90 -6.81
CA ARG A 70 11.76 -21.04 -8.27
C ARG A 70 11.21 -19.79 -8.94
N ILE A 71 10.18 -19.15 -8.38
CA ILE A 71 9.62 -17.90 -8.93
C ILE A 71 10.71 -16.84 -9.01
N LEU A 72 11.50 -16.69 -7.94
CA LEU A 72 12.58 -15.70 -7.88
C LEU A 72 13.72 -16.01 -8.86
N ASP A 73 14.04 -17.29 -9.04
CA ASP A 73 15.07 -17.75 -9.98
C ASP A 73 14.65 -17.58 -11.45
N PHE A 74 13.35 -17.63 -11.75
CA PHE A 74 12.78 -17.49 -13.10
C PHE A 74 12.45 -16.05 -13.49
N MET A 75 12.55 -15.08 -12.57
CA MET A 75 12.43 -13.66 -12.90
C MET A 75 13.41 -13.25 -13.99
N ASP A 76 13.06 -12.27 -14.80
CA ASP A 76 14.01 -11.67 -15.74
C ASP A 76 15.22 -11.05 -15.01
N ARG A 77 16.36 -10.98 -15.70
CA ARG A 77 17.63 -10.48 -15.13
C ARG A 77 17.51 -9.10 -14.48
N TYR A 78 16.64 -8.26 -15.03
CA TYR A 78 16.36 -6.94 -14.47
C TYR A 78 15.79 -7.05 -13.03
N PHE A 79 14.70 -7.80 -12.86
CA PHE A 79 14.04 -8.01 -11.57
C PHE A 79 14.95 -8.71 -10.56
N GLN A 80 15.67 -9.75 -10.99
CA GLN A 80 16.68 -10.41 -10.12
C GLN A 80 17.74 -9.42 -9.61
N LYS A 81 18.21 -8.51 -10.47
CA LYS A 81 19.22 -7.52 -10.10
C LYS A 81 18.68 -6.50 -9.11
N ILE A 82 17.51 -5.92 -9.38
CA ILE A 82 16.95 -4.88 -8.51
C ILE A 82 16.57 -5.44 -7.14
N HIS A 83 15.94 -6.62 -7.09
CA HIS A 83 15.46 -7.24 -5.85
C HIS A 83 16.58 -7.80 -5.00
N ARG A 84 17.67 -8.27 -5.62
CA ARG A 84 18.88 -8.62 -4.89
C ARG A 84 19.54 -7.37 -4.29
N ARG A 85 19.57 -6.26 -5.03
CA ARG A 85 20.19 -5.01 -4.57
C ARG A 85 19.38 -4.35 -3.45
N SER A 86 18.05 -4.38 -3.51
CA SER A 86 17.18 -3.84 -2.47
C SER A 86 17.15 -4.72 -1.21
N GLY A 87 17.56 -5.99 -1.31
CA GLY A 87 17.41 -6.97 -0.23
C GLY A 87 16.04 -7.65 -0.21
N LEU A 88 15.17 -7.37 -1.19
CA LEU A 88 13.86 -8.00 -1.27
C LEU A 88 13.94 -9.52 -1.55
N THR A 89 14.88 -9.97 -2.38
CA THR A 89 15.03 -11.41 -2.67
C THR A 89 15.25 -12.27 -1.41
N PRO A 90 16.21 -11.98 -0.52
CA PRO A 90 16.34 -12.73 0.73
C PRO A 90 15.14 -12.52 1.65
N ALA A 91 14.58 -11.31 1.73
CA ALA A 91 13.39 -11.06 2.56
C ALA A 91 12.17 -11.89 2.14
N VAL A 92 11.97 -12.12 0.82
CA VAL A 92 10.91 -12.99 0.29
C VAL A 92 11.14 -14.44 0.70
N LEU A 93 12.38 -14.92 0.61
CA LEU A 93 12.73 -16.29 1.00
C LEU A 93 12.60 -16.55 2.51
N ASP A 94 12.78 -15.51 3.32
CA ASP A 94 12.63 -15.58 4.79
C ASP A 94 11.19 -15.30 5.25
N SER A 95 10.32 -14.79 4.36
CA SER A 95 8.94 -14.47 4.71
C SER A 95 8.12 -15.74 4.89
N LEU A 96 7.24 -15.72 5.89
CA LEU A 96 6.22 -16.74 6.12
C LEU A 96 4.80 -16.20 5.85
N THR A 97 4.69 -14.95 5.40
CA THR A 97 3.38 -14.32 5.20
C THR A 97 2.81 -14.73 3.85
N THR A 98 1.67 -15.40 3.88
CA THR A 98 0.96 -15.78 2.66
C THR A 98 0.31 -14.57 1.99
N GLN A 99 0.07 -14.64 0.69
CA GLN A 99 -0.64 -13.59 -0.06
C GLN A 99 -2.01 -13.24 0.57
N ARG A 100 -2.76 -14.24 1.05
CA ARG A 100 -4.06 -14.04 1.70
C ARG A 100 -3.95 -13.26 3.02
N GLU A 101 -2.91 -13.54 3.81
CA GLU A 101 -2.66 -12.80 5.05
C GLU A 101 -2.22 -11.37 4.77
N ALA A 102 -1.40 -11.15 3.74
CA ALA A 102 -1.04 -9.82 3.28
C ALA A 102 -2.27 -9.02 2.85
N GLU A 103 -3.13 -9.61 2.00
CA GLU A 103 -4.40 -9.01 1.58
C GLU A 103 -5.26 -8.62 2.79
N THR A 104 -5.42 -9.52 3.75
CA THR A 104 -6.24 -9.27 4.95
C THR A 104 -5.69 -8.11 5.78
N LYS A 105 -4.37 -8.04 5.98
CA LYS A 105 -3.71 -7.00 6.76
C LYS A 105 -3.81 -5.63 6.08
N ILE A 106 -3.58 -5.56 4.77
CA ILE A 106 -3.70 -4.32 4.00
C ILE A 106 -5.16 -3.87 3.94
N LEU A 107 -6.10 -4.75 3.64
CA LEU A 107 -7.53 -4.44 3.62
C LEU A 107 -8.01 -3.91 4.98
N SER A 108 -7.57 -4.53 6.08
CA SER A 108 -7.90 -4.06 7.43
C SER A 108 -7.33 -2.66 7.72
N PHE A 109 -6.17 -2.31 7.16
CA PHE A 109 -5.64 -0.96 7.23
C PHE A 109 -6.51 0.01 6.41
N VAL A 110 -6.80 -0.33 5.16
CA VAL A 110 -7.62 0.48 4.26
C VAL A 110 -9.00 0.76 4.86
N GLN A 111 -9.71 -0.26 5.32
CA GLN A 111 -11.06 -0.12 5.90
C GLN A 111 -11.10 0.74 7.17
N ARG A 112 -10.00 0.84 7.93
CA ARG A 112 -9.94 1.72 9.10
C ARG A 112 -9.87 3.20 8.72
N HIS A 113 -9.29 3.53 7.58
CA HIS A 113 -9.08 4.92 7.14
C HIS A 113 -10.05 5.35 6.03
N PHE A 114 -10.51 4.40 5.23
CA PHE A 114 -11.47 4.54 4.13
C PHE A 114 -12.59 3.52 4.35
N PRO A 115 -13.53 3.75 5.30
CA PRO A 115 -14.52 2.75 5.68
C PRO A 115 -15.55 2.40 4.59
N VAL A 116 -15.78 3.31 3.64
CA VAL A 116 -16.69 3.07 2.51
C VAL A 116 -15.88 2.55 1.32
N PRO A 117 -16.32 1.49 0.62
CA PRO A 117 -15.69 1.07 -0.63
C PRO A 117 -15.65 2.21 -1.65
N GLN A 118 -14.60 2.24 -2.48
CA GLN A 118 -14.35 3.32 -3.45
C GLN A 118 -14.14 4.71 -2.84
N GLN A 119 -13.88 4.80 -1.53
CA GLN A 119 -13.60 6.07 -0.87
C GLN A 119 -12.13 6.45 -1.01
N GLY A 120 -11.90 7.75 -1.23
CA GLY A 120 -10.57 8.33 -1.36
C GLY A 120 -9.99 8.20 -2.77
N THR A 121 -8.84 8.81 -2.97
CA THR A 121 -8.10 8.76 -4.24
C THR A 121 -6.88 7.85 -4.08
N LEU A 122 -6.60 7.02 -5.07
CA LEU A 122 -5.37 6.23 -5.10
C LEU A 122 -4.21 7.05 -5.66
N ALA A 123 -3.03 6.89 -5.07
CA ALA A 123 -1.81 7.54 -5.52
C ALA A 123 -0.63 6.57 -5.58
N GLY A 124 0.28 6.82 -6.51
CA GLY A 124 1.54 6.08 -6.64
C GLY A 124 2.15 6.23 -8.04
N SER A 125 3.48 6.19 -8.13
CA SER A 125 4.22 6.43 -9.38
C SER A 125 3.95 5.40 -10.47
N SER A 126 3.35 4.24 -10.14
CA SER A 126 2.96 3.20 -11.10
C SER A 126 1.68 2.49 -10.67
N VAL A 127 0.78 3.21 -9.99
CA VAL A 127 -0.38 2.63 -9.31
C VAL A 127 -1.34 1.89 -10.24
N PHE A 128 -1.41 2.26 -11.52
CA PHE A 128 -2.19 1.48 -12.51
C PHE A 128 -1.68 0.04 -12.64
N ARG A 129 -0.37 -0.18 -12.64
CA ARG A 129 0.22 -1.53 -12.68
C ARG A 129 0.00 -2.23 -11.35
N ASP A 130 0.18 -1.53 -10.23
CA ASP A 130 -0.08 -2.10 -8.91
C ASP A 130 -1.53 -2.59 -8.80
N LEU A 131 -2.49 -1.82 -9.30
CA LEU A 131 -3.89 -2.21 -9.37
C LEU A 131 -4.15 -3.44 -10.24
N GLN A 132 -3.41 -3.64 -11.34
CA GLN A 132 -3.53 -4.87 -12.14
C GLN A 132 -3.12 -6.11 -11.32
N PHE A 133 -2.03 -6.01 -10.55
CA PHE A 133 -1.60 -7.08 -9.66
C PHE A 133 -2.56 -7.27 -8.50
N ILE A 134 -2.99 -6.19 -7.83
CA ILE A 134 -3.95 -6.24 -6.73
C ILE A 134 -5.28 -6.85 -7.21
N SER A 135 -5.80 -6.44 -8.37
CA SER A 135 -7.03 -6.99 -8.93
C SER A 135 -6.93 -8.49 -9.21
N HIS A 136 -5.77 -8.96 -9.65
CA HIS A 136 -5.57 -10.38 -9.94
C HIS A 136 -5.31 -11.22 -8.68
N HIS A 137 -4.45 -10.76 -7.78
CA HIS A 137 -3.95 -11.53 -6.65
C HIS A 137 -4.67 -11.25 -5.33
N MET A 138 -5.28 -10.07 -5.18
CA MET A 138 -5.92 -9.59 -3.96
C MET A 138 -7.30 -8.97 -4.27
N PRO A 139 -8.25 -9.75 -4.83
CA PRO A 139 -9.51 -9.21 -5.34
C PRO A 139 -10.42 -8.62 -4.25
N LYS A 140 -10.30 -9.03 -2.98
CA LYS A 140 -11.07 -8.43 -1.88
C LYS A 140 -10.54 -7.04 -1.54
N LEU A 141 -9.22 -6.87 -1.57
CA LEU A 141 -8.61 -5.56 -1.46
C LEU A 141 -9.04 -4.68 -2.63
N ALA A 142 -8.89 -5.18 -3.86
CA ALA A 142 -9.24 -4.45 -5.08
C ALA A 142 -10.67 -3.91 -5.06
N GLY A 143 -11.65 -4.72 -4.61
CA GLY A 143 -13.05 -4.31 -4.52
C GLY A 143 -13.36 -3.20 -3.52
N HIS A 144 -12.38 -2.78 -2.72
CA HIS A 144 -12.50 -1.66 -1.79
C HIS A 144 -11.79 -0.40 -2.30
N LEU A 145 -10.85 -0.53 -3.24
CA LEU A 145 -10.00 0.55 -3.72
C LEU A 145 -10.71 1.39 -4.80
N SER A 146 -10.67 2.72 -4.64
CA SER A 146 -11.21 3.67 -5.61
C SER A 146 -10.64 3.49 -7.02
N GLU A 147 -11.45 3.80 -8.02
CA GLU A 147 -11.02 3.90 -9.42
C GLU A 147 -10.40 5.28 -9.74
N GLU A 148 -10.56 6.25 -8.84
CA GLU A 148 -9.96 7.57 -8.96
C GLU A 148 -8.47 7.51 -8.60
N ILE A 149 -7.63 7.94 -9.54
CA ILE A 149 -6.16 7.86 -9.45
C ILE A 149 -5.57 9.24 -9.74
N ILE A 150 -4.55 9.64 -8.96
CA ILE A 150 -3.76 10.88 -9.15
C ILE A 150 -2.26 10.60 -9.27
#